data_AF-A0A975DKG9-F1
#
_entry.id   AF-A0A975DKG9-F1
#
_cell.length_a   1.000
_cell.length_b   1.000
_cell.length_c   1.000
_cell.angle_alpha   90.00
_cell.angle_beta   90.00
_cell.angle_gamma   90.00
#
_symmetry.space_group_name_H-M   'P 1'
#
loop_
_entity.id
_entity.type
_entity.pdbx_description
1 polymer ?
#
loop_
_entity_poly.entity_id
_entity_poly.type
_entity_poly.pdbx_seq_one_letter_code
_entity_poly.pdbx_strand_id
1 'polypeptide(L)'
;MAEFIERLKKQPKEGFFFDSITFGRDENHHTMPIISFYKGLRSLFDGYMIDDHARFRPANALRSHFAQFSQKLGEEFRPKEDLVNFFAYDRLYNTQFSVDIESAIDFFKLNAEYYPLSPNVWDSLGEAYMVNGDYQQALTCYEKSIALNSSNANALSRIEQIKSKLN
;
A
#
# COMPACT_ATOMS: atom_id res chain seq x y z
N MET A 1 31.40 12.29 -22.44
CA MET A 1 30.43 11.70 -21.48
C MET A 1 30.99 11.67 -20.06
N ALA A 2 32.17 11.07 -19.82
CA ALA A 2 32.77 11.00 -18.48
C ALA A 2 32.93 12.37 -17.78
N GLU A 3 33.42 13.38 -18.50
CA GLU A 3 33.59 14.74 -17.95
C GLU A 3 32.26 15.41 -17.55
N PHE A 4 31.19 15.16 -18.31
CA PHE A 4 29.85 15.67 -17.99
C PHE A 4 29.29 15.02 -16.72
N ILE A 5 29.41 13.69 -16.60
CA ILE A 5 29.00 12.93 -15.41
C ILE A 5 29.77 13.43 -14.17
N GLU A 6 31.09 13.59 -14.29
CA GLU A 6 31.94 14.10 -13.21
C GLU A 6 31.53 15.50 -12.77
N ARG A 7 31.16 16.37 -13.71
CA ARG A 7 30.67 17.71 -13.38
C ARG A 7 29.36 17.68 -12.60
N LEU A 8 28.41 16.83 -12.99
CA LEU A 8 27.15 16.67 -12.26
C LEU A 8 27.37 16.15 -10.84
N LYS A 9 28.27 15.18 -10.66
CA LYS A 9 28.62 14.65 -9.34
C LYS A 9 29.27 15.69 -8.44
N LYS A 10 30.15 16.54 -8.98
CA LYS A 10 30.86 17.58 -8.22
C LYS A 10 29.99 18.79 -7.88
N GLN A 11 28.91 19.02 -8.63
CA GLN A 11 28.03 20.17 -8.47
C GLN A 11 26.56 19.73 -8.45
N PRO A 12 26.12 19.00 -7.40
CA PRO A 12 24.74 18.54 -7.31
C PRO A 12 23.77 19.74 -7.27
N LYS A 13 22.60 19.57 -7.88
CA LYS A 13 21.53 20.56 -7.87
C LYS A 13 20.42 20.07 -6.96
N GLU A 14 19.97 20.94 -6.07
CA GLU A 14 18.83 20.65 -5.21
C GLU A 14 17.60 20.31 -6.06
N GLY A 15 16.87 19.25 -5.67
CA GLY A 15 15.73 18.74 -6.43
C GLY A 15 16.08 17.97 -7.71
N PHE A 16 17.37 17.81 -8.06
CA PHE A 16 17.79 17.03 -9.22
C PHE A 16 18.52 15.76 -8.80
N PHE A 17 17.84 14.62 -8.91
CA PHE A 17 18.43 13.31 -8.72
C PHE A 17 19.14 12.86 -10.00
N PHE A 18 20.40 12.42 -9.86
CA PHE A 18 21.22 11.98 -10.98
C PHE A 18 21.93 10.67 -10.64
N ASP A 19 21.91 9.74 -11.59
CA ASP A 19 22.67 8.50 -11.56
C ASP A 19 23.20 8.19 -12.98
N SER A 20 24.27 7.39 -13.06
CA SER A 20 24.92 7.05 -14.33
C SER A 20 25.56 5.67 -14.26
N ILE A 21 25.39 4.89 -15.33
CA ILE A 21 26.01 3.57 -15.48
C ILE A 21 26.90 3.61 -16.73
N THR A 22 28.15 3.18 -16.57
CA THR A 22 29.07 2.95 -17.69
C THR A 22 29.07 1.47 -18.03
N PHE A 23 28.75 1.14 -19.26
CA PHE A 23 28.73 -0.24 -19.73
C PHE A 23 30.09 -0.64 -20.30
N GLY A 24 30.47 -1.89 -20.08
CA GLY A 24 31.72 -2.47 -20.58
C GLY A 24 31.65 -2.80 -22.07
N ARG A 25 32.52 -3.69 -22.53
CA ARG A 25 32.61 -4.07 -23.95
C ARG A 25 31.54 -5.06 -24.40
N ASP A 26 30.74 -5.59 -23.48
CA ASP A 26 29.68 -6.56 -23.76
C ASP A 26 28.44 -5.90 -24.40
N GLU A 27 28.33 -4.58 -24.33
CA GLU A 27 27.22 -3.81 -24.88
C GLU A 27 27.70 -2.93 -26.05
N ASN A 28 26.85 -2.76 -27.08
CA ASN A 28 27.13 -1.92 -28.24
C ASN A 28 25.98 -0.93 -28.50
N HIS A 29 26.13 -0.06 -29.51
CA HIS A 29 25.14 0.98 -29.81
C HIS A 29 23.70 0.48 -30.07
N HIS A 30 23.53 -0.80 -30.43
CA HIS A 30 22.21 -1.40 -30.64
C HIS A 30 21.61 -2.00 -29.37
N THR A 31 22.42 -2.56 -28.47
CA THR A 31 21.95 -3.20 -27.23
C THR A 31 21.82 -2.19 -26.08
N MET A 32 22.68 -1.17 -26.07
CA MET A 32 22.76 -0.11 -25.07
C MET A 32 21.42 0.57 -24.78
N PRO A 33 20.60 0.98 -25.76
CA PRO A 33 19.32 1.61 -25.48
C PRO A 33 18.37 0.73 -24.65
N ILE A 34 18.33 -0.58 -24.92
CA ILE A 34 17.44 -1.52 -24.23
C ILE A 34 17.86 -1.68 -22.78
N ILE A 35 19.14 -1.98 -22.53
CA ILE A 35 19.63 -2.19 -21.17
C ILE A 35 19.66 -0.90 -20.35
N SER A 36 19.93 0.25 -20.99
CA SER A 36 19.87 1.56 -20.35
C SER A 36 18.44 1.93 -19.96
N PHE A 37 17.46 1.64 -20.83
CA PHE A 37 16.06 1.87 -20.52
C PHE A 37 15.61 1.00 -19.32
N TYR A 38 15.93 -0.29 -19.34
CA TYR A 38 15.63 -1.20 -18.24
C TYR A 38 16.25 -0.75 -16.91
N LYS A 39 17.56 -0.45 -16.90
CA LYS A 39 18.26 -0.01 -15.68
C LYS A 39 17.79 1.37 -15.21
N GLY A 40 17.52 2.28 -16.15
CA GLY A 40 16.97 3.60 -15.86
C GLY A 40 15.61 3.51 -15.19
N LEU A 41 14.68 2.69 -15.70
CA LEU A 41 13.39 2.45 -15.07
C LEU A 41 13.55 1.82 -13.67
N ARG A 42 14.45 0.85 -13.51
CA ARG A 42 14.71 0.26 -12.18
C ARG A 42 15.24 1.28 -11.18
N SER A 43 16.11 2.20 -11.58
CA SER A 43 16.64 3.26 -10.71
C SER A 43 15.56 4.29 -10.35
N LEU A 44 14.77 4.71 -11.35
CA LEU A 44 13.68 5.67 -11.17
C LEU A 44 12.63 5.12 -10.19
N PHE A 45 12.17 3.88 -10.41
CA PHE A 45 11.16 3.21 -9.59
C PHE A 45 11.74 2.39 -8.44
N ASP A 46 13.02 2.59 -8.10
CA ASP A 46 13.60 1.97 -6.91
C ASP A 46 12.85 2.48 -5.67
N GLY A 47 12.38 1.53 -4.84
CA GLY A 47 11.48 1.79 -3.72
C GLY A 47 9.99 1.82 -4.06
N TYR A 48 9.56 1.52 -5.30
CA TYR A 48 8.14 1.32 -5.62
C TYR A 48 7.65 -0.07 -5.23
N MET A 49 8.51 -1.08 -5.42
CA MET A 49 8.18 -2.47 -5.13
C MET A 49 8.18 -2.71 -3.63
N ILE A 50 7.18 -3.44 -3.18
CA ILE A 50 7.01 -3.84 -1.80
C ILE A 50 7.50 -5.27 -1.68
N ASP A 51 8.34 -5.55 -0.69
CA ASP A 51 8.81 -6.90 -0.43
C ASP A 51 7.75 -7.75 0.27
N ASP A 52 7.86 -9.07 0.13
CA ASP A 52 6.90 -10.03 0.69
C ASP A 52 6.75 -9.93 2.22
N HIS A 53 7.77 -9.42 2.92
CA HIS A 53 7.73 -9.27 4.37
C HIS A 53 7.03 -7.98 4.81
N ALA A 54 6.68 -7.07 3.91
CA ALA A 54 5.98 -5.84 4.26
C ALA A 54 4.64 -6.08 4.94
N ARG A 55 3.94 -7.17 4.60
CA ARG A 55 2.70 -7.58 5.27
C ARG A 55 2.88 -7.88 6.76
N PHE A 56 4.10 -8.22 7.17
CA PHE A 56 4.46 -8.50 8.57
C PHE A 56 4.96 -7.26 9.34
N ARG A 57 5.05 -6.11 8.68
CA ARG A 57 5.38 -4.83 9.34
C ARG A 57 4.09 -4.11 9.77
N PRO A 58 4.17 -3.11 10.67
CA PRO A 58 3.01 -2.30 11.01
C PRO A 58 2.54 -1.46 9.81
N ALA A 59 1.25 -1.13 9.77
CA ALA A 59 0.63 -0.41 8.66
C ALA A 59 1.29 0.95 8.35
N ASN A 60 1.84 1.62 9.36
CA ASN A 60 2.57 2.88 9.19
C ASN A 60 3.85 2.74 8.35
N ALA A 61 4.46 1.54 8.29
CA ALA A 61 5.62 1.27 7.47
C ALA A 61 5.25 1.31 5.99
N LEU A 62 4.07 0.78 5.63
CA LEU A 62 3.53 0.86 4.28
C LEU A 62 3.24 2.32 3.88
N ARG A 63 2.62 3.10 4.79
CA ARG A 63 2.42 4.55 4.57
C ARG A 63 3.74 5.27 4.32
N SER A 64 4.73 5.02 5.18
CA SER A 64 6.05 5.67 5.10
C SER A 64 6.80 5.32 3.82
N HIS A 65 6.72 4.07 3.38
CA HIS A 65 7.28 3.60 2.12
C HIS A 65 6.73 4.39 0.92
N PHE A 66 5.40 4.50 0.82
CA PHE A 66 4.75 5.26 -0.27
C PHE A 66 4.98 6.78 -0.16
N ALA A 67 5.07 7.33 1.06
CA ALA A 67 5.38 8.74 1.25
C ALA A 67 6.81 9.09 0.78
N GLN A 68 7.80 8.25 1.11
CA GLN A 68 9.17 8.41 0.64
C GLN A 68 9.26 8.29 -0.89
N PHE A 69 8.55 7.31 -1.46
CA PHE A 69 8.48 7.13 -2.90
C PHE A 69 7.83 8.33 -3.60
N SER A 70 6.76 8.87 -3.03
CA SER A 70 6.09 10.09 -3.52
C SER A 70 7.01 11.30 -3.52
N GLN A 71 7.74 11.50 -2.42
CA GLN A 71 8.72 12.57 -2.30
C GLN A 71 9.83 12.45 -3.35
N LYS A 72 10.31 11.23 -3.62
CA LYS A 72 11.36 10.98 -4.63
C LYS A 72 10.93 11.37 -6.04
N LEU A 73 9.69 11.07 -6.43
CA LEU A 73 9.18 11.31 -7.77
C LEU A 73 8.44 12.65 -7.93
N GLY A 74 8.14 13.33 -6.84
CA GLY A 74 7.41 14.60 -6.87
C GLY A 74 5.92 14.45 -7.22
N GLU A 75 5.36 13.25 -7.05
CA GLU A 75 3.98 12.91 -7.36
C GLU A 75 3.39 12.06 -6.22
N GLU A 76 2.07 12.09 -6.05
CA GLU A 76 1.41 11.30 -5.01
C GLU A 76 1.29 9.83 -5.44
N PHE A 77 1.92 8.95 -4.67
CA PHE A 77 1.75 7.51 -4.75
C PHE A 77 1.17 6.97 -3.44
N ARG A 78 0.23 6.04 -3.57
CA ARG A 78 -0.44 5.39 -2.44
C ARG A 78 -0.58 3.88 -2.69
N PRO A 79 -0.64 3.05 -1.64
CA PRO A 79 -0.87 1.63 -1.81
C PRO A 79 -2.25 1.39 -2.43
N LYS A 80 -2.35 0.41 -3.33
CA LYS A 80 -3.63 0.00 -3.93
C LYS A 80 -4.56 -0.58 -2.86
N GLU A 81 -5.86 -0.31 -2.98
CA GLU A 81 -6.89 -0.81 -2.06
C GLU A 81 -6.74 -2.31 -1.80
N ASP A 82 -6.70 -3.12 -2.87
CA ASP A 82 -6.63 -4.59 -2.78
C ASP A 82 -5.36 -5.08 -2.07
N LEU A 83 -4.24 -4.36 -2.20
CA LEU A 83 -3.00 -4.73 -1.53
C LEU A 83 -3.12 -4.51 -0.01
N VAL A 84 -3.63 -3.35 0.39
CA VAL A 84 -3.83 -3.05 1.82
C VAL A 84 -4.85 -4.02 2.41
N ASN A 85 -5.92 -4.32 1.66
CA ASN A 85 -6.94 -5.29 2.02
C ASN A 85 -6.34 -6.69 2.21
N PHE A 86 -5.49 -7.13 1.26
CA PHE A 86 -4.78 -8.39 1.34
C PHE A 86 -3.90 -8.48 2.59
N PHE A 87 -3.11 -7.45 2.91
CA PHE A 87 -2.28 -7.44 4.12
C PHE A 87 -3.13 -7.53 5.39
N ALA A 88 -4.26 -6.81 5.43
CA ALA A 88 -5.16 -6.83 6.57
C ALA A 88 -5.80 -8.22 6.77
N TYR A 89 -6.30 -8.86 5.71
CA TYR A 89 -6.88 -10.21 5.78
C TYR A 89 -5.84 -11.29 6.08
N ASP A 90 -4.60 -11.14 5.60
CA ASP A 90 -3.48 -12.01 6.00
C ASP A 90 -3.25 -11.91 7.53
N ARG A 91 -3.37 -10.72 8.13
CA ARG A 91 -3.28 -10.60 9.59
C ARG A 91 -4.49 -11.15 10.34
N LEU A 92 -5.68 -11.07 9.74
CA LEU A 92 -6.94 -11.44 10.40
C LEU A 92 -7.20 -12.96 10.40
N TYR A 93 -6.86 -13.66 9.31
CA TYR A 93 -7.29 -15.05 9.09
C TYR A 93 -6.20 -16.00 8.61
N ASN A 94 -4.93 -15.60 8.56
CA ASN A 94 -3.88 -16.49 8.08
C ASN A 94 -3.78 -17.76 8.94
N THR A 95 -3.67 -18.91 8.26
CA THR A 95 -3.64 -20.25 8.87
C THR A 95 -2.23 -20.80 9.07
N GLN A 96 -1.23 -20.14 8.48
CA GLN A 96 0.19 -20.49 8.53
C GLN A 96 0.95 -19.70 9.62
N PHE A 97 0.50 -18.48 9.94
CA PHE A 97 1.09 -17.58 10.93
C PHE A 97 0.08 -17.21 12.01
N SER A 98 0.55 -16.61 13.10
CA SER A 98 -0.34 -16.13 14.16
C SER A 98 -1.21 -14.98 13.66
N VAL A 99 -2.51 -15.10 13.92
CA VAL A 99 -3.49 -14.02 13.74
C VAL A 99 -3.13 -12.84 14.64
N ASP A 100 -3.17 -11.64 14.08
CA ASP A 100 -2.88 -10.36 14.73
C ASP A 100 -3.99 -9.37 14.38
N ILE A 101 -5.05 -9.39 15.19
CA ILE A 101 -6.29 -8.62 14.96
C ILE A 101 -6.01 -7.12 15.04
N GLU A 102 -5.13 -6.69 15.96
CA GLU A 102 -4.77 -5.27 16.11
C GLU A 102 -4.09 -4.75 14.84
N SER A 103 -3.08 -5.47 14.34
CA SER A 103 -2.43 -5.11 13.07
C SER A 103 -3.40 -5.16 11.88
N ALA A 104 -4.33 -6.12 11.84
CA ALA A 104 -5.35 -6.19 10.79
C ALA A 104 -6.22 -4.92 10.78
N ILE A 105 -6.70 -4.51 11.95
CA ILE A 105 -7.49 -3.28 12.12
C ILE A 105 -6.69 -2.06 11.65
N ASP A 106 -5.40 -1.96 11.97
CA ASP A 106 -4.56 -0.85 11.54
C ASP A 106 -4.41 -0.77 10.00
N PHE A 107 -4.26 -1.91 9.32
CA PHE A 107 -4.27 -1.94 7.85
C PHE A 107 -5.65 -1.60 7.28
N PHE A 108 -6.75 -2.10 7.84
CA PHE A 108 -8.09 -1.74 7.37
C PHE A 108 -8.40 -0.25 7.56
N LYS A 109 -7.98 0.34 8.69
CA LYS A 109 -8.07 1.80 8.92
C LYS A 109 -7.26 2.57 7.88
N LEU A 110 -6.02 2.15 7.61
CA LEU A 110 -5.19 2.75 6.56
C LEU A 110 -5.90 2.69 5.19
N ASN A 111 -6.56 1.56 4.89
CA ASN A 111 -7.31 1.40 3.65
C ASN A 111 -8.51 2.37 3.57
N ALA A 112 -9.28 2.46 4.67
CA ALA A 112 -10.41 3.36 4.79
C ALA A 112 -10.03 4.85 4.71
N GLU A 113 -8.83 5.21 5.14
CA GLU A 113 -8.29 6.56 4.95
C GLU A 113 -7.97 6.89 3.48
N TYR A 114 -7.37 5.96 2.74
CA TYR A 114 -7.03 6.18 1.33
C TYR A 114 -8.22 6.06 0.38
N TYR A 115 -9.21 5.23 0.76
CA TYR A 115 -10.35 4.89 -0.08
C TYR A 115 -11.69 5.10 0.66
N PRO A 116 -11.97 6.29 1.21
CA PRO A 116 -13.12 6.52 2.10
C PRO A 116 -14.48 6.37 1.40
N LEU A 117 -14.52 6.34 0.07
CA LEU A 117 -15.72 6.14 -0.74
C LEU A 117 -15.90 4.69 -1.23
N SER A 118 -14.98 3.78 -0.89
CA SER A 118 -15.14 2.36 -1.19
C SER A 118 -16.04 1.71 -0.14
N PRO A 119 -17.19 1.12 -0.50
CA PRO A 119 -18.00 0.37 0.46
C PRO A 119 -17.25 -0.85 1.01
N ASN A 120 -16.34 -1.43 0.20
CA ASN A 120 -15.55 -2.61 0.55
C ASN A 120 -14.62 -2.34 1.73
N VAL A 121 -13.90 -1.21 1.76
CA VAL A 121 -12.98 -0.93 2.89
C VAL A 121 -13.70 -0.76 4.22
N TRP A 122 -14.93 -0.22 4.22
CA TRP A 122 -15.74 -0.11 5.43
C TRP A 122 -16.35 -1.45 5.84
N ASP A 123 -16.72 -2.30 4.88
CA ASP A 123 -17.16 -3.67 5.14
C ASP A 123 -16.04 -4.48 5.80
N SER A 124 -14.84 -4.47 5.21
CA SER A 124 -13.68 -5.20 5.74
C SER A 124 -13.19 -4.67 7.09
N LEU A 125 -13.21 -3.35 7.30
CA LEU A 125 -12.92 -2.77 8.63
C LEU A 125 -13.97 -3.18 9.67
N GLY A 126 -15.25 -3.22 9.29
CA GLY A 126 -16.34 -3.70 10.15
C GLY A 126 -16.16 -5.16 10.54
N GLU A 127 -15.69 -5.99 9.61
CA GLU A 127 -15.38 -7.40 9.87
C GLU A 127 -14.27 -7.56 10.91
N ALA A 128 -13.17 -6.81 10.78
CA ALA A 128 -12.08 -6.87 11.75
C ALA A 128 -12.52 -6.44 13.15
N TYR A 129 -13.32 -5.38 13.27
CA TYR A 129 -13.89 -4.97 14.56
C TYR A 129 -14.84 -6.01 15.14
N MET A 130 -15.62 -6.68 14.29
CA MET A 130 -16.52 -7.74 14.71
C MET A 130 -15.76 -8.96 15.25
N VAL A 131 -14.67 -9.35 14.59
CA VAL A 131 -13.76 -10.40 15.07
C VAL A 131 -13.07 -10.00 16.38
N ASN A 132 -12.72 -8.71 16.53
CA ASN A 132 -12.18 -8.16 17.77
C ASN A 132 -13.20 -8.06 18.92
N GLY A 133 -14.48 -8.27 18.65
CA GLY A 133 -15.57 -8.12 19.62
C GLY A 133 -16.00 -6.66 19.87
N ASP A 134 -15.46 -5.69 19.14
CA ASP A 134 -15.88 -4.29 19.19
C ASP A 134 -17.10 -4.08 18.28
N TYR A 135 -18.25 -4.54 18.77
CA TYR A 135 -19.50 -4.50 18.01
C TYR A 135 -19.97 -3.08 17.69
N GLN A 136 -19.62 -2.09 18.51
CA GLN A 136 -20.02 -0.70 18.29
C GLN A 136 -19.27 -0.09 17.10
N GLN A 137 -17.95 -0.31 17.02
CA GLN A 137 -17.15 0.13 15.87
C GLN A 137 -17.51 -0.67 14.62
N ALA A 138 -17.75 -1.99 14.75
CA ALA A 138 -18.20 -2.83 13.65
C ALA A 138 -19.50 -2.29 13.04
N LEU A 139 -20.51 -1.98 13.88
CA LEU A 139 -21.78 -1.42 13.45
C LEU A 139 -21.59 -0.12 12.67
N THR A 140 -20.77 0.80 13.20
CA THR A 140 -20.45 2.09 12.56
C THR A 140 -19.85 1.89 11.17
N CYS A 141 -18.95 0.92 11.02
CA CYS A 141 -18.30 0.62 9.75
C CYS A 141 -19.28 0.02 8.73
N TYR A 142 -20.09 -0.97 9.13
CA TYR A 142 -21.08 -1.57 8.24
C TYR A 142 -22.16 -0.56 7.82
N GLU A 143 -22.63 0.31 8.72
CA GLU A 143 -23.57 1.39 8.37
C GLU A 143 -22.98 2.33 7.32
N LYS A 144 -21.68 2.65 7.43
CA LYS A 144 -20.98 3.45 6.42
C LYS A 144 -20.84 2.71 5.08
N SER A 145 -20.59 1.41 5.10
CA SER A 145 -20.59 0.58 3.89
C SER A 145 -21.95 0.61 3.17
N ILE A 146 -23.06 0.50 3.92
CA ILE A 146 -24.42 0.59 3.40
C ILE A 146 -24.75 1.99 2.87
N ALA A 147 -24.28 3.04 3.52
CA ALA A 147 -24.47 4.40 3.04
C ALA A 147 -23.80 4.64 1.67
N LEU A 148 -22.68 3.96 1.40
CA LEU A 148 -21.97 4.03 0.11
C LEU A 148 -22.52 3.04 -0.92
N ASN A 149 -23.01 1.89 -0.46
CA ASN A 149 -23.64 0.86 -1.29
C ASN A 149 -24.78 0.19 -0.52
N SER A 150 -26.00 0.65 -0.77
CA SER A 150 -27.21 0.14 -0.10
C SER A 150 -27.50 -1.33 -0.37
N SER A 151 -26.85 -1.95 -1.36
CA SER A 151 -26.99 -3.36 -1.72
C SER A 151 -25.90 -4.27 -1.14
N ASN A 152 -25.02 -3.77 -0.25
CA ASN A 152 -24.03 -4.62 0.41
C ASN A 152 -24.71 -5.63 1.36
N ALA A 153 -25.02 -6.82 0.84
CA ALA A 153 -25.70 -7.87 1.56
C ALA A 153 -24.92 -8.39 2.79
N ASN A 154 -23.57 -8.37 2.74
CA ASN A 154 -22.76 -8.75 3.88
C ASN A 154 -22.97 -7.74 5.02
N ALA A 155 -22.79 -6.45 4.76
CA ALA A 155 -22.99 -5.41 5.77
C ALA A 155 -24.40 -5.43 6.38
N LEU A 156 -25.47 -5.62 5.57
CA LEU A 156 -26.84 -5.77 6.08
C LEU A 156 -26.96 -6.93 7.08
N SER A 157 -26.47 -8.11 6.69
CA SER A 157 -26.49 -9.31 7.53
C SER A 157 -25.71 -9.12 8.84
N ARG A 158 -24.54 -8.48 8.78
CA ARG A 158 -23.70 -8.21 9.95
C ARG A 158 -24.32 -7.21 10.91
N ILE A 159 -25.00 -6.18 10.41
CA ILE A 159 -25.75 -5.22 11.23
C ILE A 159 -26.86 -5.93 12.02
N GLU A 160 -27.63 -6.81 11.38
CA GLU A 160 -28.67 -7.60 12.06
C GLU A 160 -28.08 -8.49 13.15
N GLN A 161 -26.97 -9.17 12.85
CA GLN A 161 -26.25 -10.00 13.80
C GLN A 161 -25.77 -9.19 15.02
N ILE A 162 -25.19 -8.01 14.80
CA ILE A 162 -24.71 -7.12 15.87
C ILE A 162 -25.87 -6.63 16.74
N LYS A 163 -26.97 -6.16 16.13
CA LYS A 163 -28.15 -5.68 16.87
C LYS A 163 -28.75 -6.76 17.78
N SER A 164 -28.73 -8.03 17.35
CA SER A 164 -29.18 -9.14 18.19
C SER A 164 -28.29 -9.44 19.40
N LYS A 165 -27.01 -9.02 19.37
CA LYS A 165 -26.05 -9.21 20.47
C LYS A 165 -26.02 -8.06 21.47
N LEU A 166 -26.43 -6.87 21.04
CA LEU A 166 -26.46 -5.65 21.85
C LEU A 166 -27.80 -5.45 22.60
N ASN A 167 -28.83 -6.22 22.25
CA ASN A 167 -30.10 -6.32 22.97
C ASN A 167 -30.02 -7.42 24.03
#